data_AF-A0A560KKS9-F1
#
_entry.id   AF-A0A560KKS9-F1
#
_cell.length_a   1.000
_cell.length_b   1.000
_cell.length_c   1.000
_cell.angle_alpha   90.00
_cell.angle_beta   90.00
_cell.angle_gamma   90.00
#
_symmetry.space_group_name_H-M   'P 1'
#
loop_
_entity.id
_entity.type
_entity.pdbx_description
1 polymer ?
#
loop_
_entity_poly.entity_id
_entity_poly.type
_entity_poly.pdbx_seq_one_letter_code
_entity_poly.pdbx_strand_id
1 'polypeptide(L)' 'MSTVANLLARKQQLLERLENDPGSNERDEIERLLAKIETALMWLESNDPVEEGGPL' A
#
# COMPACT_ATOMS: atom_id res chain seq x y z
N MET A 1 -13.63 -0.79 7.86
CA MET A 1 -12.86 -0.74 6.60
C MET A 1 -11.92 -1.93 6.53
N SER A 2 -11.70 -2.50 5.34
CA SER A 2 -10.74 -3.60 5.13
C SER A 2 -9.30 -3.14 5.40
N THR A 3 -8.44 -4.06 5.82
CA THR A 3 -7.00 -3.83 5.97
C THR A 3 -6.37 -3.33 4.67
N VAL A 4 -6.80 -3.86 3.51
CA VAL A 4 -6.36 -3.40 2.18
C VAL A 4 -6.76 -1.94 1.94
N ALA A 5 -8.01 -1.58 2.25
CA ALA A 5 -8.49 -0.21 2.08
C ALA A 5 -7.71 0.81 2.93
N ASN A 6 -7.33 0.42 4.16
CA ASN A 6 -6.50 1.26 5.02
C ASN A 6 -5.08 1.44 4.47
N LEU A 7 -4.48 0.39 3.90
CA LEU A 7 -3.16 0.46 3.28
C LEU A 7 -3.16 1.33 2.03
N LEU A 8 -4.19 1.21 1.18
CA LEU A 8 -4.36 2.03 -0.01
C LEU A 8 -4.57 3.51 0.34
N ALA A 9 -5.40 3.81 1.35
CA ALA A 9 -5.59 5.18 1.82
C ALA A 9 -4.27 5.81 2.30
N ARG A 10 -3.47 5.06 3.07
CA ARG A 10 -2.15 5.52 3.53
C ARG A 10 -1.17 5.72 2.37
N LYS A 11 -1.16 4.83 1.37
CA LYS A 11 -0.36 4.99 0.16
C LYS A 11 -0.72 6.29 -0.56
N GLN A 12 -2.00 6.59 -0.72
CA GLN A 12 -2.45 7.80 -1.39
C GLN A 12 -1.99 9.07 -0.66
N GLN A 13 -2.11 9.12 0.67
CA GLN A 13 -1.64 10.27 1.47
C GLN A 13 -0.13 10.49 1.38
N LEU A 14 0.65 9.42 1.27
CA LEU A 14 2.10 9.51 1.09
C LEU A 14 2.48 10.01 -0.30
N LEU A 15 1.76 9.59 -1.34
CA LEU A 15 1.94 10.09 -2.71
C LEU A 15 1.60 11.58 -2.81
N GLU A 16 0.49 12.02 -2.21
CA GLU A 16 0.14 13.44 -2.14
C GLU A 16 1.23 14.27 -1.44
N ARG A 17 1.86 13.72 -0.40
CA ARG A 17 2.99 14.39 0.25
C ARG A 17 4.21 14.50 -0.64
N LEU A 18 4.50 13.50 -1.49
CA LEU A 18 5.58 13.59 -2.49
C LEU A 18 5.30 14.64 -3.57
N GLU A 19 4.05 14.79 -3.98
CA GLU A 19 3.64 15.82 -4.95
C GLU A 19 3.84 17.25 -4.43
N ASN A 20 3.87 17.43 -3.10
CA ASN A 20 4.15 18.72 -2.45
C ASN A 20 5.66 19.05 -2.33
N ASP A 21 6.52 18.33 -3.03
CA ASP A 21 7.99 18.49 -3.04
C ASP A 21 8.60 18.55 -1.63
N PRO A 22 8.46 17.46 -0.84
CA PRO A 22 9.00 17.40 0.51
C PRO A 22 10.53 17.38 0.45
N GLY A 23 11.18 17.90 1.50
CA GLY A 23 12.65 17.92 1.58
C GLY A 23 13.25 16.51 1.49
N SER A 24 14.51 16.39 1.06
CA SER A 24 15.15 15.10 0.75
C SER A 24 15.02 14.03 1.86
N ASN A 25 15.16 14.43 3.13
CA ASN A 25 14.99 13.50 4.25
C ASN A 25 13.55 13.01 4.42
N GLU A 26 12.57 13.89 4.21
CA GLU A 26 11.16 13.52 4.27
C GLU A 26 10.78 12.64 3.08
N ARG A 27 11.29 12.96 1.88
CA ARG A 27 11.14 12.12 0.70
C ARG A 27 11.68 10.71 0.91
N ASP A 28 12.90 10.56 1.44
CA ASP A 28 13.50 9.26 1.71
C ASP A 28 12.65 8.42 2.68
N GLU A 29 12.09 9.07 3.71
CA GLU A 29 11.20 8.38 4.66
C GLU A 29 9.87 7.99 4.01
N ILE A 30 9.29 8.88 3.19
CA ILE A 30 8.06 8.56 2.46
C ILE A 30 8.28 7.38 1.51
N GLU A 31 9.38 7.34 0.76
CA GLU A 31 9.72 6.24 -0.14
C GLU A 31 9.87 4.91 0.62
N ARG A 32 10.50 4.93 1.82
CA ARG A 32 10.59 3.73 2.69
C ARG A 32 9.22 3.26 3.19
N LEU A 33 8.33 4.18 3.54
CA LEU A 33 6.98 3.87 3.98
C LEU A 33 6.14 3.28 2.85
N LEU A 34 6.26 3.82 1.64
CA LEU A 34 5.62 3.31 0.44
C LEU A 34 6.05 1.86 0.15
N ALA A 35 7.36 1.58 0.18
CA ALA A 35 7.86 0.22 -0.05
C ALA A 35 7.32 -0.82 0.96
N LYS A 36 7.17 -0.43 2.23
CA LYS A 36 6.56 -1.29 3.26
C LYS A 36 5.09 -1.58 2.98
N ILE A 37 4.34 -0.56 2.55
CA ILE A 37 2.92 -0.70 2.21
C ILE A 37 2.75 -1.60 0.99
N GLU A 38 3.56 -1.42 -0.04
CA GLU A 38 3.51 -2.25 -1.25
C GLU A 38 3.84 -3.71 -0.96
N THR A 39 4.84 -3.95 -0.11
CA THR A 39 5.14 -5.30 0.38
C THR A 39 3.91 -5.88 1.08
N ALA A 40 3.32 -5.17 2.05
CA ALA A 40 2.15 -5.64 2.78
C ALA A 40 0.94 -5.93 1.86
N LEU A 41 0.71 -5.09 0.84
CA LEU A 41 -0.34 -5.32 -0.15
C LEU A 41 -0.09 -6.58 -0.97
N MET A 42 1.14 -6.81 -1.43
CA MET A 42 1.51 -8.03 -2.18
C MET A 42 1.32 -9.30 -1.34
N TRP A 43 1.67 -9.25 -0.05
CA TRP A 43 1.42 -10.37 0.87
C TRP A 43 -0.08 -10.63 1.03
N LEU A 44 -0.91 -9.59 1.16
CA LEU A 44 -2.35 -9.74 1.29
C LEU A 44 -2.98 -10.26 0.01
N GLU A 45 -2.57 -9.79 -1.17
CA GLU A 45 -3.03 -10.32 -2.46
C GLU A 45 -2.68 -11.81 -2.63
N SER A 46 -1.51 -12.22 -2.16
CA SER A 46 -1.06 -13.62 -2.22
C SER A 46 -1.71 -14.53 -1.18
N ASN A 47 -2.27 -13.96 -0.11
CA ASN A 47 -2.94 -14.68 0.98
C ASN A 47 -4.45 -14.44 1.00
N ASP A 48 -4.98 -13.69 0.03
CA ASP A 48 -6.42 -13.61 -0.18
C ASP A 48 -6.83 -15.01 -0.65
N PRO A 49 -7.64 -15.75 0.12
CA PRO A 49 -8.19 -16.99 -0.39
C PRO A 49 -8.98 -16.58 -1.63
N VAL A 50 -8.48 -16.99 -2.80
CA VAL A 50 -9.35 -17.19 -3.95
C VAL A 50 -10.49 -18.04 -3.41
N GLU A 51 -11.65 -17.41 -3.18
CA GLU A 51 -12.90 -18.13 -3.08
C GLU A 51 -13.04 -18.82 -4.44
N GLU A 52 -12.46 -20.02 -4.53
CA GLU A 52 -12.63 -20.96 -5.62
C GLU A 52 -14.10 -21.39 -5.64
N GLY A 53 -14.92 -20.52 -6.21
CA GLY A 53 -16.17 -20.91 -6.83
C GLY A 53 -15.88 -21.67 -8.13
N GLY A 54 -15.46 -22.92 -7.99
CA GLY A 54 -15.47 -23.95 -9.04
C GLY A 54 -15.33 -25.31 -8.38
N PRO A 55 -16.22 -26.31 -8.63
CA PRO A 55 -16.74 -26.67 -9.95
C PRO A 55 -18.28 -26.77 -10.03
N LEU A 56 -18.83 -26.66 -11.25
CA LEU A 56 -20.11 -27.25 -11.65
C LEU A 56 -19.88 -28.16 -12.86
#